data_AF-Q84HE6-F1
#
_entry.id   AF-Q84HE6-F1
#
_cell.length_a   1.000
_cell.length_b   1.000
_cell.length_c   1.000
_cell.angle_alpha   90.00
_cell.angle_beta   90.00
_cell.angle_gamma   90.00
#
_symmetry.space_group_name_H-M   'P 1'
#
loop_
_entity.id
_entity.type
_entity.pdbx_description
1 polymer ?
#
loop_
_entity_poly.entity_id
_entity_poly.type
_entity_poly.pdbx_seq_one_letter_code
_entity_poly.pdbx_strand_id
1 'polypeptide(L)'
;MEYINKVIMASNKNQHYVPQCYLKNFSTDDSKASICLYNLDRKKLVKTAPIKNQCSKNYFYGEDLVLEKALQPIEGRFSAMVRTIEEPNYILSEKDEAFLKQFWLLQYLRTEAAS
;
A
#
# COMPACT_ATOMS: atom_id res chain seq x y z
N MET A 1 26.06 -20.08 -20.05
CA MET A 1 25.09 -20.36 -18.97
C MET A 1 25.46 -19.61 -17.68
N GLU A 2 25.88 -18.34 -17.79
CA GLU A 2 26.36 -17.56 -16.62
C GLU A 2 25.80 -16.11 -16.61
N TYR A 3 25.10 -15.72 -17.68
CA TYR A 3 24.54 -14.37 -17.85
C TYR A 3 23.12 -14.17 -17.29
N ILE A 4 22.41 -15.26 -16.96
CA ILE A 4 21.01 -15.18 -16.49
C ILE A 4 20.93 -14.89 -14.98
N ASN A 5 21.96 -15.22 -14.21
CA ASN A 5 21.94 -15.07 -12.74
C ASN A 5 22.30 -13.67 -12.23
N LYS A 6 22.72 -12.74 -13.09
CA LYS A 6 23.17 -11.39 -12.65
C LYS A 6 22.03 -10.38 -12.49
N VAL A 7 20.80 -10.69 -12.91
CA VAL A 7 19.67 -9.73 -12.92
C VAL A 7 18.68 -9.92 -11.76
N ILE A 8 18.76 -11.01 -10.98
CA ILE A 8 17.91 -11.18 -9.78
C ILE A 8 18.58 -10.48 -8.59
N MET A 9 18.90 -9.19 -8.72
CA MET A 9 19.44 -8.37 -7.65
C MET A 9 18.41 -7.31 -7.26
N ALA A 10 17.99 -7.39 -5.99
CA ALA A 10 16.89 -6.68 -5.35
C ALA A 10 15.50 -7.04 -5.91
N SER A 11 15.12 -8.33 -5.86
CA SER A 11 13.68 -8.63 -5.77
C SER A 11 13.15 -7.86 -4.57
N ASN A 12 12.09 -7.07 -4.78
CA ASN A 12 11.58 -6.16 -3.76
C ASN A 12 11.00 -6.99 -2.60
N LYS A 13 11.88 -7.38 -1.67
CA LYS A 13 11.60 -8.41 -0.67
C LYS A 13 10.42 -8.00 0.20
N ASN A 14 10.35 -6.73 0.59
CA ASN A 14 9.29 -6.23 1.45
C ASN A 14 8.09 -5.75 0.62
N GLN A 15 7.08 -6.61 0.49
CA GLN A 15 5.89 -6.35 -0.32
C GLN A 15 4.72 -5.95 0.57
N HIS A 16 4.08 -4.84 0.21
CA HIS A 16 2.98 -4.25 0.97
C HIS A 16 1.64 -4.82 0.53
N TYR A 17 0.93 -5.42 1.48
CA TYR A 17 -0.43 -5.91 1.27
C TYR A 17 -1.48 -4.81 1.50
N VAL A 18 -1.14 -3.75 2.25
CA VAL A 18 -1.83 -2.45 2.21
C VAL A 18 -0.88 -1.39 1.61
N PRO A 19 -1.26 -0.66 0.56
CA PRO A 19 -0.44 0.34 -0.11
C PRO A 19 0.08 1.40 0.86
N GLN A 20 1.37 1.72 0.76
CA GLN A 20 1.96 2.80 1.55
C GLN A 20 1.30 4.16 1.26
N CYS A 21 0.86 4.40 0.02
CA CYS A 21 0.18 5.65 -0.35
C CYS A 21 -1.09 5.89 0.46
N TYR A 22 -1.78 4.83 0.89
CA TYR A 22 -2.94 4.93 1.78
C TYR A 22 -2.52 5.32 3.20
N LEU A 23 -1.53 4.61 3.78
CA LEU A 23 -1.07 4.85 5.15
C LEU A 23 -0.47 6.25 5.33
N LYS A 24 0.17 6.80 4.28
CA LYS A 24 0.78 8.13 4.30
C LYS A 24 -0.19 9.26 4.66
N ASN A 25 -1.50 9.09 4.43
CA ASN A 25 -2.50 10.10 4.75
C ASN A 25 -2.84 10.16 6.26
N PHE A 26 -2.39 9.16 7.03
CA PHE A 26 -2.51 9.13 8.49
C PHE A 26 -1.20 9.49 9.20
N SER A 27 -0.22 10.03 8.46
CA SER A 27 1.05 10.43 9.05
C SER A 27 0.87 11.63 9.97
N THR A 28 1.61 11.65 11.07
CA THR A 28 1.56 12.72 12.07
C THR A 28 2.49 13.89 11.75
N ASP A 29 3.27 13.79 10.67
CA ASP A 29 4.25 14.78 10.24
C ASP A 29 4.34 14.84 8.71
N ASP A 30 5.00 15.90 8.22
CA ASP A 30 5.19 16.16 6.80
C ASP A 30 6.13 15.17 6.10
N SER A 31 6.93 14.41 6.86
CA SER A 31 7.83 13.40 6.27
C SER A 31 7.06 12.24 5.65
N LYS A 32 5.80 12.04 6.07
CA LYS A 32 4.94 10.93 5.68
C LYS A 32 5.65 9.57 5.78
N ALA A 33 6.51 9.41 6.80
CA ALA A 33 7.31 8.22 7.01
C ALA A 33 6.77 7.31 8.13
N SER A 34 5.93 7.84 9.02
CA SER A 34 5.40 7.12 10.17
C SER A 34 3.95 7.47 10.47
N ILE A 35 3.25 6.53 11.12
CA ILE A 35 1.87 6.69 11.58
C ILE A 35 1.78 6.44 13.08
N CYS A 36 0.73 6.96 13.71
CA CYS A 36 0.33 6.56 15.04
C CYS A 36 -0.46 5.25 14.97
N LEU A 37 0.05 4.19 15.60
CA LEU A 37 -0.52 2.85 15.53
C LEU A 37 -0.82 2.34 16.94
N TYR A 38 -1.97 1.69 17.11
CA TYR A 38 -2.29 0.94 18.31
C TYR A 38 -2.24 -0.56 18.01
N ASN A 39 -1.33 -1.29 18.66
CA ASN A 39 -1.24 -2.74 18.55
C ASN A 39 -2.24 -3.38 19.52
N LEU A 40 -3.24 -4.07 18.99
CA LEU A 40 -4.32 -4.67 19.78
C LEU A 40 -3.83 -5.82 20.66
N ASP A 41 -3.04 -6.75 20.12
CA ASP A 41 -2.55 -7.94 20.84
C ASP A 41 -1.70 -7.56 22.05
N ARG A 42 -0.83 -6.56 21.87
CA ARG A 42 0.07 -6.05 22.92
C ARG A 42 -0.55 -4.91 23.73
N LYS A 43 -1.77 -4.47 23.39
CA LYS A 43 -2.46 -3.30 23.98
C LYS A 43 -1.54 -2.09 24.10
N LYS A 44 -0.80 -1.77 23.03
CA LYS A 44 0.29 -0.78 23.07
C LYS A 44 0.13 0.30 22.00
N LEU A 45 0.20 1.55 22.43
CA LEU A 45 0.33 2.71 21.54
C LEU A 45 1.78 2.87 21.06
N VAL A 46 1.95 3.01 19.74
CA VAL A 46 3.20 3.33 19.07
C VAL A 46 2.99 4.62 18.29
N LYS A 47 3.50 5.74 18.83
CA LYS A 47 3.25 7.07 18.25
C LYS A 47 3.90 7.29 16.88
N THR A 48 5.01 6.60 16.60
CA THR A 48 5.85 6.80 15.41
C THR A 48 6.20 5.45 14.76
N ALA A 49 5.18 4.69 14.35
CA ALA A 49 5.38 3.41 13.68
C ALA A 49 5.81 3.62 12.21
N PRO A 50 6.99 3.13 11.76
CA PRO A 50 7.44 3.35 10.39
C PRO A 50 6.53 2.66 9.37
N ILE A 51 5.99 3.42 8.41
CA ILE A 51 5.07 2.92 7.36
C ILE A 51 5.69 1.78 6.57
N LYS A 52 7.00 1.87 6.27
CA LYS A 52 7.73 0.84 5.51
C LYS A 52 7.68 -0.56 6.12
N ASN A 53 7.39 -0.67 7.41
CA ASN A 53 7.30 -1.93 8.13
C ASN A 53 5.86 -2.31 8.48
N GLN A 54 4.86 -1.54 8.03
CA GLN A 54 3.45 -1.81 8.32
C GLN A 54 2.78 -2.44 7.11
N CYS A 55 1.86 -3.37 7.38
CA CYS A 55 1.05 -4.04 6.39
C CYS A 55 1.89 -4.60 5.22
N SER A 56 3.01 -5.22 5.55
CA SER A 56 3.95 -5.81 4.60
C SER A 56 4.49 -7.13 5.09
N LYS A 57 4.98 -7.95 4.15
CA LYS A 57 5.64 -9.22 4.43
C LYS A 57 6.70 -9.48 3.37
N ASN A 58 7.68 -10.30 3.73
CA ASN A 58 8.66 -10.75 2.77
C ASN A 58 7.98 -11.59 1.68
N TYR A 59 8.14 -11.21 0.41
CA TYR A 59 7.62 -11.92 -0.77
C TYR A 59 6.12 -12.26 -0.69
N PHE A 60 5.32 -11.34 -0.14
CA PHE A 60 3.87 -11.53 0.04
C PHE A 60 3.15 -11.98 -1.25
N TYR A 61 3.54 -11.43 -2.40
CA TYR A 61 2.98 -11.76 -3.72
C TYR A 61 3.87 -12.71 -4.54
N GLY A 62 4.91 -13.29 -3.93
CA GLY A 62 5.91 -14.11 -4.63
C GLY A 62 7.15 -13.34 -5.06
N GLU A 63 8.15 -14.10 -5.49
CA GLU A 63 9.50 -13.60 -5.81
C GLU A 63 9.63 -13.04 -7.23
N ASP A 64 8.69 -13.36 -8.13
CA ASP A 64 8.73 -13.01 -9.56
C ASP A 64 8.35 -11.55 -9.87
N LEU A 65 7.85 -10.81 -8.87
CA LEU A 65 7.38 -9.42 -8.95
C LEU A 65 6.20 -9.19 -9.92
N VAL A 66 5.54 -10.23 -10.43
CA VAL A 66 4.49 -10.09 -11.45
C VAL A 66 3.29 -9.35 -10.86
N LEU A 67 2.77 -9.82 -9.73
CA LEU A 67 1.62 -9.21 -9.06
C LEU A 67 1.97 -7.82 -8.51
N GLU A 68 3.16 -7.64 -7.94
CA GLU A 68 3.60 -6.34 -7.44
C GLU A 68 3.60 -5.28 -8.56
N LYS A 69 4.17 -5.61 -9.72
CA LYS A 69 4.18 -4.71 -10.89
C LYS A 69 2.78 -4.47 -11.44
N ALA A 70 1.89 -5.46 -11.40
CA ALA A 70 0.51 -5.30 -11.85
C ALA A 70 -0.30 -4.36 -10.93
N LEU A 71 0.02 -4.33 -9.63
CA LEU A 71 -0.65 -3.48 -8.65
C LEU A 71 -0.17 -2.02 -8.70
N GLN A 72 1.09 -1.77 -9.06
CA GLN A 72 1.69 -0.42 -9.06
C GLN A 72 0.86 0.66 -9.80
N PRO A 73 0.36 0.44 -11.03
CA PRO A 73 -0.45 1.45 -11.72
C PRO A 73 -1.78 1.74 -11.01
N ILE A 74 -2.39 0.71 -10.40
CA ILE A 74 -3.65 0.83 -9.68
C ILE A 74 -3.45 1.66 -8.41
N GLU A 75 -2.37 1.38 -7.66
CA GLU A 75 -1.98 2.17 -6.48
C GLU A 75 -1.59 3.61 -6.84
N GLY A 76 -0.95 3.82 -7.98
CA GLY A 76 -0.64 5.16 -8.51
C GLY A 76 -1.90 5.95 -8.79
N ARG A 77 -2.89 5.35 -9.46
CA ARG A 77 -4.20 5.97 -9.69
C ARG A 77 -4.94 6.25 -8.38
N PHE A 78 -4.90 5.32 -7.42
CA PHE A 78 -5.49 5.53 -6.11
C PHE A 78 -4.84 6.70 -5.36
N SER A 79 -3.51 6.78 -5.37
CA SER A 79 -2.76 7.91 -4.78
C SER A 79 -3.17 9.25 -5.39
N ALA A 80 -3.37 9.31 -6.71
CA ALA A 80 -3.89 10.52 -7.37
C ALA A 80 -5.33 10.82 -6.94
N MET A 81 -6.21 9.81 -6.91
CA MET A 81 -7.59 9.96 -6.47
C MET A 81 -7.70 10.50 -5.04
N VAL A 82 -6.88 9.99 -4.12
CA VAL A 82 -6.89 10.48 -2.73
C VAL A 82 -6.50 11.96 -2.65
N ARG A 83 -5.58 12.44 -3.49
CA ARG A 83 -5.26 13.88 -3.53
C ARG A 83 -6.45 14.70 -4.02
N THR A 84 -7.17 14.19 -5.02
CA THR A 84 -8.37 14.86 -5.56
C THR A 84 -9.51 14.91 -4.54
N ILE A 85 -9.77 13.83 -3.79
CA ILE A 85 -10.85 13.85 -2.78
C ILE A 85 -10.55 14.78 -1.60
N GLU A 86 -9.27 15.09 -1.34
CA GLU A 86 -8.84 16.04 -0.31
C GLU A 86 -8.99 17.51 -0.76
N GLU A 87 -9.27 17.77 -2.04
CA GLU A 87 -9.46 19.13 -2.55
C GLU A 87 -10.75 19.76 -2.00
N PRO A 88 -10.72 21.05 -1.64
CA PRO A 88 -11.93 21.76 -1.20
C PRO A 88 -13.03 21.71 -2.26
N ASN A 89 -14.26 21.43 -1.82
CA ASN A 89 -15.45 21.32 -2.69
C ASN A 89 -15.42 20.17 -3.70
N TYR A 90 -14.57 19.16 -3.51
CA TYR A 90 -14.66 17.93 -4.28
C TYR A 90 -16.06 17.31 -4.17
N ILE A 91 -16.62 16.93 -5.31
CA ILE A 91 -17.89 16.21 -5.40
C ILE A 91 -17.58 14.84 -6.00
N LEU A 92 -17.99 13.79 -5.28
CA LEU A 92 -17.79 12.41 -5.71
C LEU A 92 -18.55 12.16 -7.03
N SER A 93 -17.80 11.89 -8.10
CA SER A 93 -18.38 11.49 -9.39
C SER A 93 -18.67 9.98 -9.40
N GLU A 94 -19.62 9.54 -10.24
CA GLU A 94 -19.92 8.11 -10.41
C GLU A 94 -18.68 7.30 -10.84
N LYS A 95 -17.80 7.91 -11.65
CA LYS A 95 -16.55 7.30 -12.11
C LYS A 95 -15.57 7.09 -10.96
N ASP A 96 -15.45 8.07 -10.07
CA ASP A 96 -14.55 7.99 -8.92
C ASP A 96 -15.10 7.03 -7.88
N GLU A 97 -16.42 7.05 -7.65
CA GLU A 97 -17.11 6.09 -6.78
C GLU A 97 -16.89 4.66 -7.26
N ALA A 98 -17.10 4.39 -8.56
CA ALA A 98 -16.87 3.07 -9.14
C ALA A 98 -15.42 2.62 -8.96
N PHE A 99 -14.46 3.52 -9.20
CA PHE A 99 -13.04 3.22 -8.99
C PHE A 99 -12.70 2.94 -7.53
N LEU A 100 -13.20 3.74 -6.58
CA LEU A 100 -12.98 3.55 -5.16
C LEU A 100 -13.57 2.22 -4.67
N LYS A 101 -14.76 1.84 -5.14
CA LYS A 101 -15.35 0.52 -4.87
C LYS A 101 -14.51 -0.63 -5.41
N GLN A 102 -14.04 -0.53 -6.65
CA GLN A 102 -13.14 -1.53 -7.25
C GLN A 102 -11.83 -1.65 -6.46
N PHE A 103 -11.24 -0.50 -6.08
CA PHE A 103 -10.03 -0.47 -5.29
C PHE A 103 -10.25 -1.09 -3.91
N TRP A 104 -11.37 -0.82 -3.26
CA TRP A 104 -11.71 -1.41 -1.97
C TRP A 104 -11.84 -2.94 -2.08
N LEU A 105 -12.54 -3.44 -3.10
CA LEU A 105 -12.63 -4.88 -3.34
C LEU A 105 -11.24 -5.50 -3.57
N LEU A 106 -10.41 -4.89 -4.42
CA LEU A 106 -9.03 -5.32 -4.63
C LEU A 106 -8.24 -5.33 -3.31
N GLN A 107 -8.36 -4.27 -2.50
CA GLN A 107 -7.68 -4.13 -1.23
C GLN A 107 -8.10 -5.20 -0.23
N TYR A 108 -9.39 -5.56 -0.20
CA TYR A 108 -9.92 -6.64 0.64
C TYR A 108 -9.31 -7.99 0.27
N LEU A 109 -9.24 -8.30 -1.04
CA LEU A 109 -8.73 -9.57 -1.58
C LEU A 109 -7.23 -9.79 -1.39
N ARG A 110 -6.47 -8.73 -1.09
CA ARG A 110 -5.01 -8.79 -0.94
C ARG A 110 -4.53 -8.65 0.51
N THR A 111 -5.38 -8.85 1.51
CA THR A 111 -4.96 -8.82 2.93
C THR A 111 -4.54 -10.19 3.42
N GLU A 112 -3.78 -10.27 4.54
CA GLU A 112 -3.45 -11.55 5.17
C GLU A 112 -4.69 -12.38 5.55
N ALA A 113 -5.83 -11.74 5.82
CA ALA A 113 -7.08 -12.45 6.12
C ALA A 113 -7.76 -13.06 4.87
N ALA A 114 -7.36 -12.62 3.68
CA ALA A 114 -7.91 -13.07 2.39
C ALA A 114 -6.93 -13.96 1.59
N SER A 115 -5.73 -14.21 2.12
CA SER A 115 -4.65 -15.00 1.47
C SER A 115 -4.51 -16.39 2.08
#